data_AF-A0A1T4X0B9-F1
#
_entry.id   AF-A0A1T4X0B9-F1
#
_cell.length_a   1.000
_cell.length_b   1.000
_cell.length_c   1.000
_cell.angle_alpha   90.00
_cell.angle_beta   90.00
_cell.angle_gamma   90.00
#
_symmetry.space_group_name_H-M   'P 1'
#
loop_
_entity.id
_entity.type
_entity.pdbx_description
1 polymer ?
#
loop_
_entity_poly.entity_id
_entity_poly.type
_entity_poly.pdbx_seq_one_letter_code
_entity_poly.pdbx_strand_id
1 'polypeptide(L)'
;MTTEYGKNKPSGQDIRKERFDELLDLDARILRLLVQRSRLLGKEASWRKAKGKARIDAALEKALWAEWEQAGRQGDLPPRLLRQLFNHVNLFGQDDVKGRRRADAYMLAPRREPVDVNMVAPRCLRRTRLWLTLAAATGKPLTLYPIILNDPFIELVKTLNQAGGNASWTGDDQADVQKGPGLEFEGRLLFAGDDPLNFYLLLGLALGEAGRMKFSGGPGLKLLDLSTVNAVLPRLGARLVPLNPHGDGLPARLECGGEMAAKIRLPESASPELAIGLAFAGWTYERGLVLDVSQCPEALPGLTEVVEVLTDAGLDAALDGDVFSVKHGTPVIPEQPDLPPDEVLSAYLLALPLFADGKVSLDRFPAQHSVTETVNALARYGADLQHEDGRLVSSALKLPDTNVDLGDNSGLVPLALVLALRSRRELFVPIRNDADMDTAVQFLNHLNASYSMQEDGLLVAPSQLRWDGSWASPSPYFCLASALVSFLRPGIAIENPGMLTALWPQFWNLFNTLPTGRMKPKAPEPEHDAPKRRRIKIGK
;
A
#
# COMPACT_ATOMS: atom_id res chain seq x y z
N MET A 1 -18.77 36.43 -64.57
CA MET A 1 -18.15 35.16 -65.00
C MET A 1 -17.80 34.38 -63.76
N THR A 2 -18.51 33.27 -63.59
CA THR A 2 -18.44 32.30 -62.51
C THR A 2 -17.16 31.48 -62.58
N THR A 3 -16.50 31.24 -61.44
CA THR A 3 -15.63 30.08 -61.29
C THR A 3 -15.64 29.64 -59.82
N GLU A 4 -16.18 28.45 -59.60
CA GLU A 4 -16.19 27.74 -58.32
C GLU A 4 -14.76 27.47 -57.84
N TYR A 5 -14.49 27.75 -56.57
CA TYR A 5 -13.33 27.19 -55.87
C TYR A 5 -13.83 26.14 -54.87
N GLY A 6 -13.41 24.90 -55.12
CA GLY A 6 -13.87 23.70 -54.42
C GLY A 6 -13.58 23.71 -52.93
N LYS A 7 -14.55 23.17 -52.19
CA LYS A 7 -14.39 22.66 -50.83
C LYS A 7 -13.44 21.46 -50.87
N ASN A 8 -12.19 21.64 -50.46
CA ASN A 8 -11.37 20.54 -49.95
C ASN A 8 -11.17 20.75 -48.45
N LYS A 9 -12.10 20.21 -47.65
CA LYS A 9 -11.79 19.83 -46.26
C LYS A 9 -10.84 18.63 -46.33
N PRO A 10 -9.79 18.56 -45.49
CA PRO A 10 -8.91 17.40 -45.48
C PRO A 10 -9.70 16.19 -44.96
N SER A 11 -10.16 15.35 -45.88
CA SER A 11 -10.94 14.13 -45.63
C SER A 11 -10.29 13.17 -44.61
N GLY A 12 -8.98 13.29 -44.39
CA GLY A 12 -8.24 12.49 -43.41
C GLY A 12 -8.47 12.89 -41.94
N GLN A 13 -8.94 14.10 -41.62
CA GLN A 13 -9.24 14.49 -40.23
C GLN A 13 -10.60 13.97 -39.76
N ASP A 14 -11.62 14.03 -40.62
CA ASP A 14 -12.97 13.52 -40.31
C ASP A 14 -12.98 11.98 -40.18
N ILE A 15 -12.27 11.25 -41.07
CA ILE A 15 -12.17 9.78 -40.98
C ILE A 15 -11.44 9.33 -39.70
N ARG A 16 -10.42 10.07 -39.25
CA ARG A 16 -9.73 9.77 -37.98
C ARG A 16 -10.63 10.00 -36.79
N LYS A 17 -11.47 11.03 -36.84
CA LYS A 17 -12.45 11.34 -35.80
C LYS A 17 -13.58 10.31 -35.76
N GLU A 18 -14.14 9.93 -36.91
CA GLU A 18 -15.16 8.90 -37.01
C GLU A 18 -14.67 7.55 -36.47
N ARG A 19 -13.46 7.11 -36.87
CA ARG A 19 -12.84 5.88 -36.34
C ARG A 19 -12.58 5.97 -34.84
N PHE A 20 -12.17 7.14 -34.36
CA PHE A 20 -11.98 7.38 -32.92
C PHE A 20 -13.32 7.28 -32.18
N ASP A 21 -14.38 7.90 -32.68
CA ASP A 21 -15.72 7.83 -32.10
C ASP A 21 -16.29 6.40 -32.13
N GLU A 22 -16.05 5.64 -33.21
CA GLU A 22 -16.41 4.21 -33.29
C GLU A 22 -15.67 3.37 -32.25
N LEU A 23 -14.36 3.60 -32.06
CA LEU A 23 -13.57 2.93 -31.02
C LEU A 23 -14.08 3.29 -29.63
N LEU A 24 -14.41 4.57 -29.38
CA LEU A 24 -14.98 5.01 -28.11
C LEU A 24 -16.32 4.34 -27.80
N ASP A 25 -17.22 4.16 -28.79
CA ASP A 25 -18.49 3.43 -28.56
C ASP A 25 -18.24 1.95 -28.25
N LEU A 26 -17.33 1.31 -28.99
CA LEU A 26 -16.95 -0.07 -28.75
C LEU A 26 -16.35 -0.25 -27.34
N ASP A 27 -15.42 0.60 -26.94
CA ASP A 27 -14.82 0.59 -25.60
C ASP A 27 -15.88 0.82 -24.52
N ALA A 28 -16.80 1.76 -24.71
CA ALA A 28 -17.91 1.99 -23.79
C ALA A 28 -18.83 0.76 -23.66
N ARG A 29 -19.00 -0.02 -24.72
CA ARG A 29 -19.75 -1.30 -24.69
C ARG A 29 -18.96 -2.39 -23.96
N ILE A 30 -17.67 -2.53 -24.23
CA ILE A 30 -16.78 -3.48 -23.53
C ILE A 30 -16.80 -3.21 -22.02
N LEU A 31 -16.63 -1.95 -21.61
CA LEU A 31 -16.65 -1.55 -20.20
C LEU A 31 -18.00 -1.85 -19.53
N ARG A 32 -19.13 -1.60 -20.22
CA ARG A 32 -20.47 -1.96 -19.70
C ARG A 32 -20.62 -3.45 -19.46
N LEU A 33 -20.13 -4.29 -20.38
CA LEU A 33 -20.15 -5.74 -20.25
C LEU A 33 -19.23 -6.22 -19.11
N LEU A 34 -18.04 -5.63 -18.97
CA LEU A 34 -17.13 -5.91 -17.86
C LEU A 34 -17.76 -5.61 -16.49
N VAL A 35 -18.41 -4.46 -16.35
CA VAL A 35 -19.16 -4.09 -15.12
C VAL A 35 -20.27 -5.09 -14.83
N GLN A 36 -21.05 -5.47 -15.84
CA GLN A 36 -22.13 -6.45 -15.67
C GLN A 36 -21.60 -7.81 -15.22
N ARG A 37 -20.52 -8.28 -15.85
CA ARG A 37 -19.86 -9.56 -15.52
C ARG A 37 -19.28 -9.55 -14.12
N SER A 38 -18.53 -8.51 -13.75
CA SER A 38 -17.95 -8.32 -12.41
C SER A 38 -19.05 -8.39 -11.33
N ARG A 39 -20.19 -7.71 -11.53
CA ARG A 39 -21.33 -7.76 -10.60
C ARG A 39 -21.92 -9.15 -10.44
N LEU A 40 -22.02 -9.94 -11.51
CA LEU A 40 -22.54 -11.31 -11.45
C LEU A 40 -21.59 -12.23 -10.67
N LEU A 41 -20.29 -12.16 -10.97
CA LEU A 41 -19.28 -12.93 -10.24
C LEU A 41 -19.19 -12.54 -8.76
N GLY A 42 -19.26 -11.24 -8.46
CA GLY A 42 -19.27 -10.75 -7.08
C GLY A 42 -20.49 -11.22 -6.28
N LYS A 43 -21.68 -11.28 -6.91
CA LYS A 43 -22.89 -11.86 -6.30
C LYS A 43 -22.72 -13.35 -6.00
N GLU A 44 -22.19 -14.11 -6.95
CA GLU A 44 -21.92 -15.54 -6.76
C GLU A 44 -20.91 -15.76 -5.63
N ALA A 45 -19.77 -15.05 -5.66
CA ALA A 45 -18.74 -15.10 -4.62
C ALA A 45 -19.31 -14.80 -3.22
N SER A 46 -20.17 -13.78 -3.12
CA SER A 46 -20.83 -13.40 -1.86
C SER A 46 -21.80 -14.48 -1.36
N TRP A 47 -22.61 -15.04 -2.27
CA TRP A 47 -23.53 -16.13 -1.95
C TRP A 47 -22.78 -17.39 -1.49
N ARG A 48 -21.70 -17.75 -2.17
CA ARG A 48 -20.84 -18.89 -1.79
C ARG A 48 -20.23 -18.70 -0.41
N LYS A 49 -19.71 -17.50 -0.12
CA LYS A 49 -19.16 -17.15 1.20
C LYS A 49 -20.21 -17.29 2.29
N ALA A 50 -21.44 -16.82 2.06
CA ALA A 50 -22.56 -16.98 3.00
C ALA A 50 -22.94 -18.45 3.24
N LYS A 51 -22.60 -19.35 2.31
CA LYS A 51 -22.77 -20.81 2.44
C LYS A 51 -21.51 -21.53 2.94
N GLY A 52 -20.48 -20.81 3.38
CA GLY A 52 -19.21 -21.39 3.85
C GLY A 52 -18.40 -22.07 2.74
N LYS A 53 -18.69 -21.78 1.47
CA LYS A 53 -17.96 -22.32 0.31
C LYS A 53 -16.81 -21.40 -0.09
N ALA A 54 -15.83 -21.97 -0.81
CA ALA A 54 -14.75 -21.19 -1.42
C ALA A 54 -15.32 -20.08 -2.32
N ARG A 55 -14.68 -18.90 -2.26
CA ARG A 55 -15.14 -17.70 -2.98
C ARG A 55 -15.17 -17.88 -4.50
N ILE A 56 -14.23 -18.64 -5.03
CA ILE A 56 -14.13 -18.98 -6.45
C ILE A 56 -14.72 -20.39 -6.65
N ASP A 57 -15.54 -20.54 -7.68
CA ASP A 57 -16.01 -21.85 -8.14
C ASP A 57 -15.15 -22.32 -9.32
N ALA A 58 -14.29 -23.30 -9.07
CA ALA A 58 -13.39 -23.85 -10.09
C ALA A 58 -14.15 -24.51 -11.26
N ALA A 59 -15.33 -25.08 -11.02
CA ALA A 59 -16.13 -25.70 -12.08
C ALA A 59 -16.78 -24.63 -12.96
N LEU A 60 -17.33 -23.58 -12.35
CA LEU A 60 -17.87 -22.43 -13.07
C LEU A 60 -16.78 -21.73 -13.90
N GLU A 61 -15.61 -21.49 -13.30
CA GLU A 61 -14.50 -20.84 -14.00
C GLU A 61 -14.01 -21.67 -15.20
N LYS A 62 -13.92 -22.99 -15.04
CA LYS A 62 -13.58 -23.90 -16.14
C LYS A 62 -14.63 -23.86 -17.26
N ALA A 63 -15.92 -23.82 -16.92
CA ALA A 63 -17.00 -23.72 -17.90
C ALA A 63 -16.97 -22.37 -18.64
N LEU A 64 -16.80 -21.27 -17.91
CA LEU A 64 -16.67 -19.93 -18.50
C LEU A 64 -15.46 -19.82 -19.44
N TRP A 65 -14.34 -20.46 -19.09
CA TRP A 65 -13.18 -20.50 -19.98
C TRP A 65 -13.46 -21.26 -21.27
N ALA A 66 -14.15 -22.40 -21.22
CA ALA A 66 -14.46 -23.18 -22.41
C ALA A 66 -15.26 -22.35 -23.43
N GLU A 67 -16.25 -21.58 -22.95
CA GLU A 67 -17.02 -20.66 -23.79
C GLU A 67 -16.16 -19.52 -24.36
N TRP A 68 -15.27 -18.94 -23.54
CA TRP A 68 -14.33 -17.91 -23.99
C TRP A 68 -13.39 -18.42 -25.07
N GLU A 69 -12.82 -19.60 -24.89
CA GLU A 69 -11.91 -20.24 -25.84
C GLU A 69 -12.61 -20.51 -27.18
N GLN A 70 -13.85 -21.00 -27.15
CA GLN A 70 -14.64 -21.21 -28.35
C GLN A 70 -14.94 -19.89 -29.08
N ALA A 71 -15.41 -18.87 -28.36
CA ALA A 71 -15.72 -17.56 -28.94
C ALA A 71 -14.46 -16.87 -29.50
N GLY A 72 -13.34 -16.95 -28.79
CA GLY A 72 -12.08 -16.38 -29.23
C GLY A 72 -11.52 -17.04 -30.49
N ARG A 73 -11.69 -18.36 -30.64
CA ARG A 73 -11.35 -19.07 -31.89
C ARG A 73 -12.21 -18.60 -33.08
N GLN A 74 -13.49 -18.33 -32.86
CA GLN A 74 -14.37 -17.80 -33.91
C GLN A 74 -14.00 -16.36 -34.32
N GLY A 75 -13.49 -15.57 -33.38
CA GLY A 75 -13.03 -14.20 -33.61
C GLY A 75 -11.55 -14.06 -33.99
N ASP A 76 -10.86 -15.17 -34.28
CA ASP A 76 -9.42 -15.22 -34.60
C ASP A 76 -8.51 -14.50 -33.58
N LEU A 77 -8.88 -14.56 -32.29
CA LEU A 77 -8.12 -13.95 -31.21
C LEU A 77 -6.95 -14.86 -30.78
N PRO A 78 -5.73 -14.31 -30.57
CA PRO A 78 -4.59 -15.08 -30.10
C PRO A 78 -4.89 -15.80 -28.77
N PRO A 79 -4.78 -17.14 -28.68
CA PRO A 79 -5.18 -17.90 -27.48
C PRO A 79 -4.46 -17.46 -26.20
N ARG A 80 -3.18 -17.06 -26.32
CA ARG A 80 -2.38 -16.56 -25.19
C ARG A 80 -2.97 -15.27 -24.62
N LEU A 81 -3.27 -14.30 -25.49
CA LEU A 81 -3.83 -13.00 -25.09
C LEU A 81 -5.25 -13.16 -24.54
N LEU A 82 -6.04 -14.05 -25.15
CA LEU A 82 -7.39 -14.36 -24.68
C LEU A 82 -7.39 -14.96 -23.26
N ARG A 83 -6.46 -15.87 -22.98
CA ARG A 83 -6.29 -16.46 -21.64
C ARG A 83 -5.86 -15.41 -20.61
N GLN A 84 -4.92 -14.55 -20.98
CA GLN A 84 -4.51 -13.43 -20.13
C GLN A 84 -5.69 -12.48 -19.86
N LEU A 85 -6.45 -12.10 -20.89
CA LEU A 85 -7.63 -11.26 -20.74
C LEU A 85 -8.67 -11.92 -19.83
N PHE A 86 -8.97 -13.21 -20.02
CA PHE A 86 -9.91 -13.94 -19.16
C PHE A 86 -9.48 -13.89 -17.67
N ASN A 87 -8.20 -14.09 -17.40
CA ASN A 87 -7.66 -14.02 -16.05
C ASN A 87 -7.81 -12.60 -15.46
N HIS A 88 -7.43 -11.56 -16.20
CA HIS A 88 -7.59 -10.16 -15.76
C HIS A 88 -9.07 -9.79 -15.56
N VAL A 89 -9.95 -10.24 -16.45
CA VAL A 89 -11.38 -9.98 -16.38
C VAL A 89 -12.05 -10.71 -15.21
N ASN A 90 -11.50 -11.85 -14.78
CA ASN A 90 -11.92 -12.54 -13.55
C ASN A 90 -11.51 -11.76 -12.29
N LEU A 91 -10.38 -11.06 -12.29
CA LEU A 91 -9.92 -10.27 -11.13
C LEU A 91 -10.94 -9.19 -10.76
N PHE A 92 -11.60 -8.54 -11.72
CA PHE A 92 -12.67 -7.56 -11.41
C PHE A 92 -13.86 -8.15 -10.63
N GLY A 93 -14.10 -9.46 -10.71
CA GLY A 93 -15.15 -10.14 -9.92
C GLY A 93 -14.64 -10.71 -8.59
N GLN A 94 -13.32 -10.84 -8.44
CA GLN A 94 -12.64 -11.36 -7.25
C GLN A 94 -12.10 -10.25 -6.34
N ASP A 95 -11.92 -9.04 -6.87
CA ASP A 95 -11.73 -7.83 -6.07
C ASP A 95 -12.90 -7.76 -5.06
N ASP A 96 -12.61 -7.77 -3.75
CA ASP A 96 -13.64 -7.73 -2.70
C ASP A 96 -14.17 -6.30 -2.60
N VAL A 97 -14.98 -5.94 -3.58
CA VAL A 97 -15.66 -4.67 -3.73
C VAL A 97 -16.76 -4.52 -2.69
N LYS A 98 -16.42 -4.60 -1.40
CA LYS A 98 -17.30 -4.12 -0.33
C LYS A 98 -17.51 -2.59 -0.39
N GLY A 99 -16.78 -1.88 -1.27
CA GLY A 99 -16.82 -0.42 -1.41
C GLY A 99 -17.47 0.16 -2.67
N ARG A 100 -17.36 -0.46 -3.87
CA ARG A 100 -17.97 0.10 -5.11
C ARG A 100 -19.44 -0.26 -5.27
N ARG A 101 -20.27 0.03 -4.26
CA ARG A 101 -21.55 0.63 -4.66
C ARG A 101 -21.17 1.88 -5.46
N ARG A 102 -22.01 2.31 -6.40
CA ARG A 102 -22.02 3.72 -6.78
C ARG A 102 -22.51 4.47 -5.52
N ALA A 103 -21.70 4.42 -4.46
CA ALA A 103 -21.85 5.27 -3.31
C ALA A 103 -21.63 6.65 -3.90
N ASP A 104 -22.58 7.53 -3.65
CA ASP A 104 -22.37 8.95 -3.87
C ASP A 104 -20.95 9.26 -3.39
N ALA A 105 -20.13 9.82 -4.28
CA ALA A 105 -18.73 10.05 -4.02
C ALA A 105 -18.55 10.64 -2.61
N TYR A 106 -17.53 10.20 -1.91
CA TYR A 106 -17.32 10.58 -0.52
C TYR A 106 -16.97 12.07 -0.45
N MET A 107 -17.96 12.88 -0.09
CA MET A 107 -17.84 14.33 -0.03
C MET A 107 -16.98 14.73 1.17
N LEU A 108 -15.90 15.46 0.90
CA LEU A 108 -15.03 16.04 1.90
C LEU A 108 -15.57 17.41 2.30
N ALA A 109 -16.12 17.49 3.50
CA ALA A 109 -16.72 18.71 4.05
C ALA A 109 -16.17 18.98 5.47
N PRO A 110 -14.88 19.37 5.58
CA PRO A 110 -14.31 19.68 6.88
C PRO A 110 -14.98 20.91 7.51
N ARG A 111 -15.03 20.95 8.84
CA ARG A 111 -15.41 22.16 9.58
C ARG A 111 -14.30 23.20 9.45
N ARG A 112 -14.67 24.47 9.28
CA ARG A 112 -13.72 25.60 9.12
C ARG A 112 -13.38 26.29 10.43
N GLU A 113 -13.37 25.52 11.51
CA GLU A 113 -12.94 25.99 12.82
C GLU A 113 -11.45 25.65 13.00
N PRO A 114 -10.66 26.50 13.68
CA PRO A 114 -9.28 26.18 14.03
C PRO A 114 -9.16 24.80 14.65
N VAL A 115 -8.23 23.98 14.17
CA VAL A 115 -8.07 22.62 14.69
C VAL A 115 -7.48 22.64 16.10
N ASP A 116 -7.86 21.68 16.92
CA ASP A 116 -7.33 21.43 18.26
C ASP A 116 -7.23 19.91 18.47
N VAL A 117 -6.37 19.28 17.69
CA VAL A 117 -6.18 17.83 17.70
C VAL A 117 -5.11 17.47 18.73
N ASN A 118 -5.43 16.53 19.62
CA ASN A 118 -4.46 15.91 20.51
C ASN A 118 -4.61 14.39 20.44
N MET A 119 -3.57 13.70 19.99
CA MET A 119 -3.57 12.25 19.83
C MET A 119 -2.16 11.68 19.88
N VAL A 120 -2.02 10.37 20.07
CA VAL A 120 -0.73 9.70 19.86
C VAL A 120 -0.39 9.71 18.38
N ALA A 121 0.86 10.03 18.02
CA ALA A 121 1.25 10.03 16.61
C ALA A 121 1.05 8.64 16.01
N PRO A 122 0.58 8.54 14.75
CA PRO A 122 0.50 7.25 14.04
C PRO A 122 1.85 6.55 14.08
N ARG A 123 1.89 5.23 14.32
CA ARG A 123 3.15 4.48 14.38
C ARG A 123 3.57 3.98 13.00
N CYS A 124 4.88 3.92 12.78
CA CYS A 124 5.48 3.45 11.53
C CYS A 124 4.96 2.05 11.13
N LEU A 125 4.28 1.99 9.98
CA LEU A 125 3.60 0.77 9.52
C LEU A 125 4.56 -0.39 9.22
N ARG A 126 5.74 -0.09 8.69
CA ARG A 126 6.72 -1.09 8.27
C ARG A 126 7.49 -1.64 9.48
N ARG A 127 8.08 -0.80 10.33
CA ARG A 127 8.72 -1.26 11.59
C ARG A 127 7.78 -2.10 12.46
N THR A 128 6.50 -1.74 12.54
CA THR A 128 5.50 -2.54 13.28
C THR A 128 5.39 -3.97 12.72
N ARG A 129 5.37 -4.12 11.39
CA ARG A 129 5.35 -5.43 10.72
C ARG A 129 6.67 -6.20 10.89
N LEU A 130 7.82 -5.52 10.82
CA LEU A 130 9.14 -6.12 11.00
C LEU A 130 9.29 -6.70 12.42
N TRP A 131 8.96 -5.92 13.47
CA TRP A 131 9.02 -6.39 14.85
C TRP A 131 8.09 -7.59 15.10
N LEU A 132 6.84 -7.51 14.64
CA LEU A 132 5.89 -8.62 14.79
C LEU A 132 6.41 -9.89 14.11
N THR A 133 6.96 -9.76 12.90
CA THR A 133 7.52 -10.87 12.15
C THR A 133 8.75 -11.46 12.84
N LEU A 134 9.63 -10.62 13.40
CA LEU A 134 10.84 -11.05 14.09
C LEU A 134 10.52 -11.85 15.37
N ALA A 135 9.56 -11.37 16.16
CA ALA A 135 9.08 -12.07 17.34
C ALA A 135 8.41 -13.41 16.97
N ALA A 136 7.58 -13.42 15.94
CA ALA A 136 6.94 -14.64 15.44
C ALA A 136 7.96 -15.67 14.92
N ALA A 137 8.97 -15.22 14.14
CA ALA A 137 10.06 -16.06 13.63
C ALA A 137 10.84 -16.75 14.75
N THR A 138 11.05 -16.05 15.87
CA THR A 138 11.84 -16.53 17.01
C THR A 138 11.00 -17.22 18.08
N GLY A 139 9.67 -17.17 17.98
CA GLY A 139 8.75 -17.70 18.99
C GLY A 139 8.84 -16.97 20.34
N LYS A 140 9.40 -15.76 20.38
CA LYS A 140 9.57 -14.97 21.61
C LYS A 140 8.37 -14.03 21.83
N PRO A 141 7.99 -13.78 23.10
CA PRO A 141 6.88 -12.89 23.39
C PRO A 141 7.21 -11.44 23.03
N LEU A 142 6.20 -10.70 22.58
CA LEU A 142 6.28 -9.30 22.17
C LEU A 142 4.92 -8.64 22.32
N THR A 143 4.87 -7.40 22.79
CA THR A 143 3.69 -6.53 22.73
C THR A 143 4.03 -5.25 21.97
N LEU A 144 3.23 -4.92 20.97
CA LEU A 144 3.32 -3.70 20.16
C LEU A 144 2.16 -2.78 20.52
N TYR A 145 2.48 -1.57 20.99
CA TYR A 145 1.48 -0.56 21.36
C TYR A 145 2.02 0.89 21.30
N PRO A 146 1.26 1.85 20.75
CA PRO A 146 0.07 1.64 19.92
C PRO A 146 0.47 1.16 18.51
N ILE A 147 -0.48 0.62 17.74
CA ILE A 147 -0.29 0.28 16.33
C ILE A 147 -1.40 0.87 15.48
N ILE A 148 -1.18 0.95 14.16
CA ILE A 148 -2.28 1.10 13.21
C ILE A 148 -2.69 -0.29 12.76
N LEU A 149 -3.86 -0.75 13.22
CA LEU A 149 -4.42 -2.04 12.82
C LEU A 149 -5.05 -1.93 11.42
N ASN A 150 -4.24 -2.02 10.38
CA ASN A 150 -4.67 -1.92 8.98
C ASN A 150 -4.75 -3.28 8.27
N ASP A 151 -5.27 -3.30 7.04
CA ASP A 151 -5.51 -4.55 6.31
C ASP A 151 -4.21 -5.35 6.07
N PRO A 152 -3.09 -4.76 5.59
CA PRO A 152 -1.81 -5.47 5.48
C PRO A 152 -1.32 -6.06 6.80
N PHE A 153 -1.49 -5.35 7.92
CA PHE A 153 -1.07 -5.85 9.23
C PHE A 153 -1.94 -7.04 9.68
N ILE A 154 -3.26 -6.96 9.52
CA ILE A 154 -4.19 -8.06 9.83
C ILE A 154 -3.87 -9.29 8.98
N GLU A 155 -3.58 -9.09 7.70
CA GLU A 155 -3.19 -10.17 6.80
C GLU A 155 -1.86 -10.81 7.22
N LEU A 156 -0.86 -10.00 7.61
CA LEU A 156 0.41 -10.49 8.15
C LEU A 156 0.19 -11.37 9.37
N VAL A 157 -0.59 -10.92 10.36
CA VAL A 157 -0.90 -11.73 11.57
C VAL A 157 -1.49 -13.08 11.18
N LYS A 158 -2.44 -13.09 10.23
CA LYS A 158 -3.08 -14.34 9.76
C LYS A 158 -2.07 -15.26 9.09
N THR A 159 -1.17 -14.74 8.25
CA THR A 159 -0.18 -15.56 7.56
C THR A 159 0.90 -16.07 8.51
N LEU A 160 1.37 -15.25 9.45
CA LEU A 160 2.28 -15.69 10.52
C LEU A 160 1.67 -16.84 11.31
N ASN A 161 0.38 -16.78 11.64
CA ASN A 161 -0.31 -17.88 12.31
C ASN A 161 -0.45 -19.14 11.46
N GLN A 162 -0.61 -19.00 10.13
CA GLN A 162 -0.56 -20.16 9.22
C GLN A 162 0.83 -20.81 9.20
N ALA A 163 1.88 -20.07 9.55
CA ALA A 163 3.24 -20.56 9.73
C ALA A 163 3.59 -20.90 11.20
N GLY A 164 2.68 -20.74 12.17
CA GLY A 164 2.90 -21.12 13.58
C GLY A 164 3.29 -19.98 14.53
N GLY A 165 3.23 -18.73 14.08
CA GLY A 165 3.78 -17.55 14.78
C GLY A 165 3.04 -17.03 16.01
N ASN A 166 1.92 -17.65 16.44
CA ASN A 166 1.14 -17.28 17.64
C ASN A 166 0.91 -15.76 17.85
N ALA A 167 0.59 -15.04 16.79
CA ALA A 167 0.33 -13.61 16.80
C ALA A 167 -1.16 -13.29 16.93
N SER A 168 -1.50 -12.23 17.63
CA SER A 168 -2.88 -11.73 17.80
C SER A 168 -2.91 -10.22 17.87
N TRP A 169 -4.11 -9.64 17.82
CA TRP A 169 -4.34 -8.23 18.13
C TRP A 169 -5.49 -8.09 19.13
N THR A 170 -5.44 -7.01 19.90
CA THR A 170 -6.44 -6.67 20.90
C THR A 170 -6.92 -5.25 20.63
N GLY A 171 -8.24 -5.05 20.56
CA GLY A 171 -8.80 -3.75 20.18
C GLY A 171 -8.37 -3.34 18.77
N ASP A 172 -8.11 -2.04 18.59
CA ASP A 172 -7.75 -1.45 17.30
C ASP A 172 -6.31 -0.84 17.31
N ASP A 173 -5.54 -1.05 18.39
CA ASP A 173 -4.26 -0.37 18.65
C ASP A 173 -3.18 -1.23 19.35
N GLN A 174 -3.43 -2.50 19.64
CA GLN A 174 -2.42 -3.40 20.24
C GLN A 174 -2.28 -4.70 19.45
N ALA A 175 -1.04 -5.18 19.31
CA ALA A 175 -0.75 -6.52 18.83
C ALA A 175 0.26 -7.25 19.71
N ASP A 176 0.14 -8.57 19.76
CA ASP A 176 0.93 -9.42 20.65
C ASP A 176 1.42 -10.67 19.92
N VAL A 177 2.63 -11.12 20.24
CA VAL A 177 3.13 -12.46 19.93
C VAL A 177 3.27 -13.22 21.24
N GLN A 178 2.69 -14.40 21.30
CA GLN A 178 2.86 -15.28 22.46
C GLN A 178 4.07 -16.19 22.27
N LYS A 179 4.68 -16.59 23.39
CA LYS A 179 5.77 -17.57 23.36
C LYS A 179 5.35 -18.84 22.63
N GLY A 180 6.18 -19.30 21.70
CA GLY A 180 5.89 -20.43 20.83
C GLY A 180 7.15 -21.08 20.26
N PRO A 181 7.01 -22.07 19.36
CA PRO A 181 8.12 -22.77 18.74
C PRO A 181 8.86 -21.93 17.67
N GLY A 182 8.25 -20.85 17.19
CA GLY A 182 8.73 -20.10 16.03
C GLY A 182 7.92 -20.41 14.77
N LEU A 183 8.35 -19.88 13.63
CA LEU A 183 7.74 -20.16 12.34
C LEU A 183 8.26 -21.48 11.76
N GLU A 184 7.39 -22.21 11.08
CA GLU A 184 7.72 -23.41 10.32
C GLU A 184 7.14 -23.31 8.91
N PHE A 185 7.94 -23.65 7.91
CA PHE A 185 7.56 -23.47 6.50
C PHE A 185 7.29 -24.79 5.76
N GLU A 186 7.98 -25.86 6.11
CA GLU A 186 7.92 -27.13 5.39
C GLU A 186 6.49 -27.66 5.24
N GLY A 187 6.11 -27.97 4.01
CA GLY A 187 4.80 -28.52 3.67
C GLY A 187 3.62 -27.55 3.81
N ARG A 188 3.86 -26.29 4.22
CA ARG A 188 2.77 -25.33 4.48
C ARG A 188 2.24 -24.67 3.21
N LEU A 189 0.97 -24.27 3.27
CA LEU A 189 0.30 -23.40 2.30
C LEU A 189 -0.04 -22.08 3.01
N LEU A 190 0.65 -21.01 2.63
CA LEU A 190 0.46 -19.69 3.22
C LEU A 190 -0.31 -18.79 2.26
N PHE A 191 -1.33 -18.10 2.78
CA PHE A 191 -2.00 -17.00 2.12
C PHE A 191 -1.39 -15.69 2.61
N ALA A 192 -0.58 -15.03 1.77
CA ALA A 192 0.22 -13.87 2.14
C ALA A 192 -0.55 -12.53 2.20
N GLY A 193 -1.87 -12.56 1.99
CA GLY A 193 -2.65 -11.33 1.84
C GLY A 193 -2.58 -10.75 0.44
N ASP A 194 -2.74 -9.43 0.33
CA ASP A 194 -2.65 -8.69 -0.92
C ASP A 194 -1.38 -7.84 -1.04
N ASP A 195 -0.70 -7.59 0.08
CA ASP A 195 0.48 -6.72 0.18
C ASP A 195 1.80 -7.46 -0.13
N PRO A 196 2.62 -6.98 -1.08
CA PRO A 196 3.89 -7.63 -1.46
C PRO A 196 4.88 -7.78 -0.32
N LEU A 197 4.97 -6.84 0.61
CA LEU A 197 5.94 -6.92 1.71
C LEU A 197 5.66 -8.13 2.60
N ASN A 198 4.39 -8.42 2.91
CA ASN A 198 4.03 -9.61 3.69
C ASN A 198 4.51 -10.91 3.01
N PHE A 199 4.35 -11.00 1.69
CA PHE A 199 4.86 -12.13 0.91
C PHE A 199 6.38 -12.21 0.98
N TYR A 200 7.10 -11.11 0.76
CA TYR A 200 8.55 -11.12 0.71
C TYR A 200 9.22 -11.35 2.08
N LEU A 201 8.61 -10.90 3.18
CA LEU A 201 9.09 -11.21 4.53
C LEU A 201 9.05 -12.72 4.80
N LEU A 202 7.96 -13.38 4.44
CA LEU A 202 7.82 -14.83 4.61
C LEU A 202 8.64 -15.62 3.60
N LEU A 203 8.75 -15.13 2.36
CA LEU A 203 9.63 -15.72 1.35
C LEU A 203 11.06 -15.73 1.87
N GLY A 204 11.59 -14.58 2.32
CA GLY A 204 12.94 -14.47 2.85
C GLY A 204 13.19 -15.43 4.02
N LEU A 205 12.29 -15.46 5.00
CA LEU A 205 12.43 -16.36 6.15
C LEU A 205 12.40 -17.84 5.75
N ALA A 206 11.54 -18.21 4.80
CA ALA A 206 11.45 -19.58 4.29
C ALA A 206 12.71 -20.04 3.55
N LEU A 207 13.55 -19.13 3.03
CA LEU A 207 14.82 -19.48 2.40
C LEU A 207 15.86 -19.98 3.40
N GLY A 208 15.72 -19.66 4.69
CA GLY A 208 16.66 -20.07 5.74
C GLY A 208 16.62 -21.57 6.06
N GLU A 209 15.59 -22.29 5.61
CA GLU A 209 15.44 -23.72 5.84
C GLU A 209 15.28 -24.48 4.52
N ALA A 210 15.73 -25.74 4.47
CA ALA A 210 15.48 -26.61 3.34
C ALA A 210 14.04 -27.11 3.37
N GLY A 211 13.32 -26.97 2.26
CA GLY A 211 11.91 -27.36 2.23
C GLY A 211 11.14 -27.04 0.96
N ARG A 212 9.86 -27.38 0.98
CA ARG A 212 8.86 -27.13 -0.05
C ARG A 212 7.61 -26.56 0.58
N MET A 213 7.17 -25.43 0.05
CA MET A 213 5.96 -24.76 0.51
C MET A 213 5.22 -24.07 -0.63
N LYS A 214 4.02 -23.58 -0.34
CA LYS A 214 3.20 -22.86 -1.32
C LYS A 214 2.78 -21.51 -0.77
N PHE A 215 2.86 -20.50 -1.62
CA PHE A 215 2.31 -19.18 -1.38
C PHE A 215 1.09 -18.96 -2.27
N SER A 216 0.07 -18.34 -1.71
CA SER A 216 -1.11 -17.82 -2.39
C SER A 216 -1.36 -16.39 -1.93
N GLY A 217 -2.17 -15.63 -2.66
CA GLY A 217 -2.42 -14.23 -2.35
C GLY A 217 -3.70 -13.69 -2.97
N GLY A 218 -4.01 -12.46 -2.58
CA GLY A 218 -5.11 -11.66 -3.11
C GLY A 218 -4.86 -11.19 -4.55
N PRO A 219 -5.78 -10.38 -5.11
CA PRO A 219 -5.68 -9.85 -6.46
C PRO A 219 -4.34 -9.16 -6.79
N GLY A 220 -3.79 -8.34 -5.90
CA GLY A 220 -2.51 -7.67 -6.07
C GLY A 220 -1.36 -8.65 -6.26
N LEU A 221 -1.26 -9.67 -5.40
CA LEU A 221 -0.20 -10.68 -5.52
C LEU A 221 -0.35 -11.62 -6.73
N LYS A 222 -1.55 -11.73 -7.31
CA LYS A 222 -1.76 -12.44 -8.58
C LYS A 222 -1.21 -11.69 -9.78
N LEU A 223 -1.05 -10.37 -9.66
CA LEU A 223 -0.50 -9.48 -10.68
C LEU A 223 1.01 -9.23 -10.49
N LEU A 224 1.59 -9.70 -9.39
CA LEU A 224 3.01 -9.58 -9.11
C LEU A 224 3.85 -10.26 -10.21
N ASP A 225 4.93 -9.61 -10.64
CA ASP A 225 5.88 -10.22 -11.59
C ASP A 225 6.92 -11.08 -10.85
N LEU A 226 6.71 -12.39 -10.81
CA LEU A 226 7.69 -13.31 -10.20
C LEU A 226 8.90 -13.60 -11.11
N SER A 227 8.95 -13.08 -12.34
CA SER A 227 10.11 -13.29 -13.21
C SER A 227 11.38 -12.69 -12.60
N THR A 228 11.26 -11.49 -12.01
CA THR A 228 12.36 -10.85 -11.28
C THR A 228 12.77 -11.62 -10.03
N VAL A 229 11.80 -12.15 -9.28
CA VAL A 229 12.09 -13.01 -8.12
C VAL A 229 12.88 -14.25 -8.56
N ASN A 230 12.51 -14.84 -9.69
CA ASN A 230 13.19 -16.00 -10.28
C ASN A 230 14.56 -15.69 -10.88
N ALA A 231 14.90 -14.41 -11.12
CA ALA A 231 16.26 -14.01 -11.46
C ALA A 231 17.20 -14.01 -10.23
N VAL A 232 16.63 -13.90 -9.02
CA VAL A 232 17.38 -13.80 -7.76
C VAL A 232 17.45 -15.14 -7.01
N LEU A 233 16.32 -15.82 -6.83
CA LEU A 233 16.21 -17.00 -5.97
C LEU A 233 17.15 -18.17 -6.29
N PRO A 234 17.50 -18.48 -7.56
CA PRO A 234 18.45 -19.54 -7.86
C PRO A 234 19.82 -19.34 -7.20
N ARG A 235 20.27 -18.08 -7.05
CA ARG A 235 21.51 -17.74 -6.33
C ARG A 235 21.40 -17.93 -4.82
N LEU A 236 20.18 -17.94 -4.30
CA LEU A 236 19.85 -18.19 -2.90
C LEU A 236 19.45 -19.66 -2.67
N GLY A 237 19.80 -20.57 -3.58
CA GLY A 237 19.53 -22.00 -3.42
C GLY A 237 18.05 -22.37 -3.50
N ALA A 238 17.23 -21.54 -4.15
CA ALA A 238 15.79 -21.74 -4.20
C ALA A 238 15.18 -21.52 -5.59
N ARG A 239 13.96 -22.04 -5.77
CA ARG A 239 13.16 -21.86 -6.98
C ARG A 239 11.71 -21.59 -6.60
N LEU A 240 11.10 -20.58 -7.23
CA LEU A 240 9.69 -20.26 -7.07
C LEU A 240 8.94 -20.53 -8.37
N VAL A 241 8.11 -21.57 -8.37
CA VAL A 241 7.39 -22.03 -9.57
C VAL A 241 5.93 -21.56 -9.51
N PRO A 242 5.49 -20.64 -10.38
CA PRO A 242 4.08 -20.29 -10.50
C PRO A 242 3.24 -21.54 -10.75
N LEU A 243 2.13 -21.69 -10.02
CA LEU A 243 1.21 -22.81 -10.18
C LEU A 243 0.19 -22.57 -11.30
N ASN A 244 0.05 -21.32 -11.74
CA ASN A 244 -0.74 -20.96 -12.91
C ASN A 244 0.19 -20.83 -14.13
N PRO A 245 0.12 -21.72 -15.14
CA PRO A 245 1.01 -21.68 -16.31
C PRO A 245 0.88 -20.41 -17.17
N HIS A 246 -0.15 -19.61 -16.92
CA HIS A 246 -0.47 -18.39 -17.68
C HIS A 246 -0.54 -17.14 -16.80
N GLY A 247 -0.08 -17.24 -15.55
CA GLY A 247 0.02 -16.11 -14.64
C GLY A 247 1.43 -16.03 -14.08
N ASP A 248 1.98 -14.84 -14.09
CA ASP A 248 3.36 -14.60 -13.63
C ASP A 248 3.43 -14.37 -12.11
N GLY A 249 2.27 -14.18 -11.44
CA GLY A 249 2.14 -13.96 -10.00
C GLY A 249 1.81 -15.20 -9.16
N LEU A 250 1.37 -14.96 -7.92
CA LEU A 250 0.89 -16.01 -7.03
C LEU A 250 -0.42 -16.63 -7.55
N PRO A 251 -0.73 -17.91 -7.24
CA PRO A 251 -0.01 -18.79 -6.32
C PRO A 251 1.24 -19.43 -6.93
N ALA A 252 2.26 -19.63 -6.09
CA ALA A 252 3.53 -20.24 -6.49
C ALA A 252 4.02 -21.23 -5.43
N ARG A 253 4.82 -22.20 -5.87
CA ARG A 253 5.47 -23.21 -5.01
C ARG A 253 6.95 -22.87 -4.87
N LEU A 254 7.39 -22.69 -3.63
CA LEU A 254 8.79 -22.53 -3.27
C LEU A 254 9.41 -23.92 -3.04
N GLU A 255 10.60 -24.11 -3.58
CA GLU A 255 11.52 -25.20 -3.25
C GLU A 255 12.87 -24.58 -2.85
N CYS A 256 13.33 -24.85 -1.63
CA CYS A 256 14.56 -24.31 -1.03
C CYS A 256 15.44 -25.45 -0.48
N GLY A 257 16.74 -25.18 -0.33
CA GLY A 257 17.74 -26.15 0.17
C GLY A 257 18.95 -26.37 -0.73
N GLY A 258 19.11 -25.57 -1.79
CA GLY A 258 20.33 -25.51 -2.58
C GLY A 258 21.41 -24.65 -1.93
N GLU A 259 22.57 -24.53 -2.57
CA GLU A 259 23.64 -23.65 -2.10
C GLU A 259 23.21 -22.18 -2.18
N MET A 260 23.28 -21.47 -1.04
CA MET A 260 22.90 -20.07 -0.94
C MET A 260 24.14 -19.16 -0.99
N ALA A 261 24.25 -18.30 -1.99
CA ALA A 261 25.30 -17.29 -2.05
C ALA A 261 25.18 -16.30 -0.89
N ALA A 262 26.32 -15.98 -0.25
CA ALA A 262 26.36 -14.99 0.83
C ALA A 262 26.27 -13.53 0.33
N LYS A 263 26.53 -13.30 -0.97
CA LYS A 263 26.44 -11.99 -1.61
C LYS A 263 25.63 -12.08 -2.88
N ILE A 264 24.64 -11.21 -3.03
CA ILE A 264 23.83 -11.07 -4.24
C ILE A 264 23.68 -9.59 -4.61
N ARG A 265 23.56 -9.32 -5.91
CA ARG A 265 23.15 -8.01 -6.44
C ARG A 265 21.73 -8.13 -6.95
N LEU A 266 20.86 -7.18 -6.58
CA LEU A 266 19.52 -7.12 -7.11
C LEU A 266 19.50 -6.48 -8.51
N PRO A 267 18.69 -7.03 -9.44
CA PRO A 267 18.48 -6.41 -10.73
C PRO A 267 17.66 -5.12 -10.59
N GLU A 268 17.74 -4.24 -11.59
CA GLU A 268 16.94 -3.01 -11.69
C GLU A 268 15.43 -3.25 -11.65
N SER A 269 14.97 -4.42 -12.13
CA SER A 269 13.55 -4.78 -12.09
C SER A 269 13.05 -5.21 -10.71
N ALA A 270 13.93 -5.29 -9.70
CA ALA A 270 13.57 -5.73 -8.35
C ALA A 270 12.69 -4.70 -7.65
N SER A 271 11.67 -5.16 -6.94
CA SER A 271 10.87 -4.28 -6.10
C SER A 271 11.61 -3.96 -4.79
N PRO A 272 11.38 -2.77 -4.19
CA PRO A 272 11.83 -2.45 -2.84
C PRO A 272 11.47 -3.51 -1.81
N GLU A 273 10.25 -4.07 -1.90
CA GLU A 273 9.75 -5.05 -0.93
C GLU A 273 10.52 -6.38 -1.01
N LEU A 274 10.99 -6.78 -2.20
CA LEU A 274 11.85 -7.95 -2.34
C LEU A 274 13.18 -7.72 -1.62
N ALA A 275 13.79 -6.55 -1.79
CA ALA A 275 15.03 -6.19 -1.11
C ALA A 275 14.86 -6.23 0.41
N ILE A 276 13.78 -5.61 0.92
CA ILE A 276 13.45 -5.57 2.35
C ILE A 276 13.22 -6.98 2.90
N GLY A 277 12.46 -7.83 2.21
CA GLY A 277 12.18 -9.19 2.65
C GLY A 277 13.44 -10.07 2.75
N LEU A 278 14.32 -9.98 1.75
CA LEU A 278 15.60 -10.70 1.75
C LEU A 278 16.56 -10.17 2.83
N ALA A 279 16.70 -8.85 2.92
CA ALA A 279 17.56 -8.19 3.90
C ALA A 279 17.12 -8.52 5.34
N PHE A 280 15.82 -8.42 5.62
CA PHE A 280 15.25 -8.70 6.93
C PHE A 280 15.46 -10.15 7.37
N ALA A 281 15.41 -11.10 6.44
CA ALA A 281 15.60 -12.52 6.76
C ALA A 281 17.07 -12.95 6.83
N GLY A 282 18.02 -12.12 6.39
CA GLY A 282 19.42 -12.54 6.23
C GLY A 282 20.11 -13.06 7.50
N TRP A 283 19.61 -12.70 8.70
CA TRP A 283 20.11 -13.24 9.97
C TRP A 283 19.83 -14.74 10.16
N THR A 284 18.84 -15.31 9.46
CA THR A 284 18.53 -16.74 9.51
C THR A 284 19.51 -17.57 8.67
N TYR A 285 20.22 -16.95 7.72
CA TYR A 285 21.10 -17.64 6.80
C TYR A 285 22.46 -17.94 7.45
N GLU A 286 23.00 -19.15 7.28
CA GLU A 286 24.23 -19.59 7.95
C GLU A 286 25.43 -18.65 7.72
N ARG A 287 25.53 -18.04 6.53
CA ARG A 287 26.60 -17.10 6.16
C ARG A 287 26.20 -15.63 6.27
N GLY A 288 25.01 -15.32 6.81
CA GLY A 288 24.41 -14.00 6.69
C GLY A 288 24.02 -13.66 5.24
N LEU A 289 23.78 -12.38 4.98
CA LEU A 289 23.49 -11.87 3.64
C LEU A 289 24.18 -10.52 3.40
N VAL A 290 24.78 -10.38 2.23
CA VAL A 290 25.19 -9.09 1.65
C VAL A 290 24.37 -8.84 0.39
N LEU A 291 23.66 -7.72 0.37
CA LEU A 291 22.75 -7.34 -0.69
C LEU A 291 23.22 -6.01 -1.31
N ASP A 292 23.62 -6.07 -2.58
CA ASP A 292 23.94 -4.89 -3.38
C ASP A 292 22.66 -4.42 -4.09
N VAL A 293 22.22 -3.21 -3.74
CA VAL A 293 21.01 -2.55 -4.26
C VAL A 293 21.34 -1.32 -5.10
N SER A 294 22.53 -1.25 -5.71
CA SER A 294 22.96 -0.13 -6.54
C SER A 294 22.01 0.16 -7.71
N GLN A 295 21.23 -0.83 -8.13
CA GLN A 295 20.25 -0.74 -9.22
C GLN A 295 18.81 -0.62 -8.72
N CYS A 296 18.58 -0.54 -7.40
CA CYS A 296 17.25 -0.40 -6.79
C CYS A 296 17.32 0.62 -5.64
N PRO A 297 17.63 1.90 -5.93
CA PRO A 297 17.79 2.94 -4.91
C PRO A 297 16.51 3.18 -4.10
N GLU A 298 15.34 2.94 -4.68
CA GLU A 298 14.04 2.96 -3.99
C GLU A 298 13.92 1.98 -2.80
N ALA A 299 14.81 0.99 -2.69
CA ALA A 299 14.88 0.10 -1.54
C ALA A 299 15.55 0.73 -0.30
N LEU A 300 16.40 1.75 -0.47
CA LEU A 300 17.25 2.31 0.58
C LEU A 300 16.48 2.78 1.83
N PRO A 301 15.33 3.48 1.72
CA PRO A 301 14.56 3.88 2.90
C PRO A 301 14.08 2.67 3.69
N GLY A 302 13.58 1.63 3.00
CA GLY A 302 13.13 0.40 3.64
C GLY A 302 14.27 -0.41 4.25
N LEU A 303 15.44 -0.43 3.62
CA LEU A 303 16.63 -1.11 4.15
C LEU A 303 17.19 -0.39 5.38
N THR A 304 17.08 0.94 5.44
CA THR A 304 17.43 1.71 6.64
C THR A 304 16.57 1.27 7.82
N GLU A 305 15.24 1.16 7.62
CA GLU A 305 14.34 0.63 8.66
C GLU A 305 14.66 -0.81 9.06
N VAL A 306 15.09 -1.66 8.12
CA VAL A 306 15.54 -3.03 8.43
C VAL A 306 16.79 -3.02 9.28
N VAL A 307 17.81 -2.21 8.96
CA VAL A 307 19.02 -2.09 9.77
C VAL A 307 18.66 -1.66 11.19
N GLU A 308 17.80 -0.65 11.36
CA GLU A 308 17.37 -0.17 12.67
C GLU A 308 16.69 -1.28 13.48
N VAL A 309 15.71 -2.01 12.92
CA VAL A 309 15.04 -3.10 13.63
C VAL A 309 15.98 -4.25 13.98
N LEU A 310 16.87 -4.65 13.06
CA LEU A 310 17.81 -5.75 13.31
C LEU A 310 18.87 -5.36 14.34
N THR A 311 19.39 -4.14 14.30
CA THR A 311 20.36 -3.63 15.28
C THR A 311 19.74 -3.42 16.66
N ASP A 312 18.51 -2.92 16.73
CA ASP A 312 17.74 -2.84 17.98
C ASP A 312 17.47 -4.24 18.58
N ALA A 313 17.38 -5.26 17.73
CA ALA A 313 17.31 -6.67 18.14
C ALA A 313 18.68 -7.30 18.45
N GLY A 314 19.77 -6.52 18.46
CA GLY A 314 21.11 -6.99 18.79
C GLY A 314 21.83 -7.76 17.68
N LEU A 315 21.37 -7.67 16.42
CA LEU A 315 22.04 -8.27 15.26
C LEU A 315 23.04 -7.28 14.64
N ASP A 316 24.11 -7.83 14.05
CA ASP A 316 25.10 -7.05 13.30
C ASP A 316 24.58 -6.84 11.87
N ALA A 317 23.92 -5.70 11.65
CA ALA A 317 23.39 -5.26 10.36
C ALA A 317 23.85 -3.83 10.06
N ALA A 318 24.12 -3.55 8.78
CA ALA A 318 24.58 -2.24 8.32
C ALA A 318 24.14 -1.97 6.88
N LEU A 319 24.00 -0.69 6.54
CA LEU A 319 23.81 -0.18 5.20
C LEU A 319 24.95 0.82 4.90
N ASP A 320 25.85 0.46 3.99
CA ASP A 320 26.97 1.30 3.54
C ASP A 320 26.73 1.70 2.09
N GLY A 321 26.27 2.93 1.87
CA GLY A 321 25.81 3.40 0.57
C GLY A 321 24.66 2.54 0.03
N ASP A 322 24.96 1.76 -1.02
CA ASP A 322 24.04 0.86 -1.72
C ASP A 322 24.22 -0.62 -1.34
N VAL A 323 25.04 -0.91 -0.32
CA VAL A 323 25.29 -2.28 0.13
C VAL A 323 24.73 -2.50 1.53
N PHE A 324 23.69 -3.32 1.61
CA PHE A 324 23.18 -3.85 2.87
C PHE A 324 23.97 -5.10 3.28
N SER A 325 24.20 -5.29 4.57
CA SER A 325 24.77 -6.51 5.12
C SER A 325 24.16 -6.87 6.47
N VAL A 326 24.02 -8.16 6.73
CA VAL A 326 23.63 -8.71 8.04
C VAL A 326 24.34 -10.04 8.28
N LYS A 327 24.84 -10.25 9.50
CA LYS A 327 25.44 -11.54 9.90
C LYS A 327 24.38 -12.51 10.42
N HIS A 328 24.69 -13.80 10.32
CA HIS A 328 23.96 -14.83 11.05
C HIS A 328 23.94 -14.52 12.55
N GLY A 329 22.79 -14.67 13.21
CA GLY A 329 22.69 -14.38 14.62
C GLY A 329 21.36 -14.77 15.24
N THR A 330 21.25 -14.61 16.56
CA THR A 330 20.00 -14.82 17.29
C THR A 330 19.50 -13.49 17.82
N PRO A 331 18.38 -12.96 17.33
CA PRO A 331 17.84 -11.68 17.80
C PRO A 331 17.37 -11.75 19.25
N VAL A 332 17.54 -10.64 19.96
CA VAL A 332 16.96 -10.35 21.27
C VAL A 332 15.68 -9.57 21.04
N ILE A 333 14.56 -10.12 21.53
CA ILE A 333 13.24 -9.50 21.35
C ILE A 333 12.89 -8.77 22.64
N PRO A 334 12.76 -7.44 22.62
CA PRO A 334 12.28 -6.69 23.77
C PRO A 334 10.79 -7.00 24.01
N GLU A 335 10.33 -6.90 25.26
CA GLU A 335 8.92 -7.09 25.59
C GLU A 335 8.04 -6.03 24.89
N GLN A 336 8.52 -4.79 24.82
CA GLN A 336 7.89 -3.68 24.11
C GLN A 336 8.97 -2.84 23.39
N PRO A 337 9.18 -3.02 22.07
CA PRO A 337 10.10 -2.19 21.30
C PRO A 337 9.55 -0.78 21.13
N ASP A 338 10.45 0.19 20.97
CA ASP A 338 10.05 1.55 20.59
C ASP A 338 9.58 1.55 19.13
N LEU A 339 8.35 1.99 18.91
CA LEU A 339 7.79 2.19 17.58
C LEU A 339 7.85 3.69 17.26
N PRO A 340 8.67 4.12 16.29
CA PRO A 340 8.73 5.52 15.92
C PRO A 340 7.40 5.97 15.28
N PRO A 341 7.11 7.28 15.29
CA PRO A 341 6.03 7.84 14.49
C PRO A 341 6.17 7.49 13.01
N ASP A 342 5.05 7.31 12.32
CA ASP A 342 5.00 7.22 10.87
C ASP A 342 5.25 8.60 10.27
N GLU A 343 6.33 8.73 9.51
CA GLU A 343 6.79 10.00 8.94
C GLU A 343 5.73 10.65 8.05
N VAL A 344 5.18 9.89 7.10
CA VAL A 344 4.25 10.42 6.10
C VAL A 344 2.94 10.81 6.77
N LEU A 345 2.33 9.89 7.52
CA LEU A 345 1.04 10.15 8.17
C LEU A 345 1.15 11.28 9.22
N SER A 346 2.27 11.35 9.95
CA SER A 346 2.51 12.46 10.89
C SER A 346 2.68 13.79 10.15
N ALA A 347 3.37 13.82 9.01
CA ALA A 347 3.53 15.04 8.22
C ALA A 347 2.17 15.61 7.75
N TYR A 348 1.23 14.76 7.30
CA TYR A 348 -0.12 15.21 6.94
C TYR A 348 -0.89 15.79 8.14
N LEU A 349 -0.78 15.18 9.32
CA LEU A 349 -1.40 15.71 10.55
C LEU A 349 -0.78 17.04 10.97
N LEU A 350 0.55 17.13 10.98
CA LEU A 350 1.27 18.34 11.39
C LEU A 350 1.12 19.48 10.37
N ALA A 351 0.81 19.18 9.11
CA ALA A 351 0.47 20.19 8.10
C ALA A 351 -0.96 20.71 8.23
N LEU A 352 -1.87 20.02 8.92
CA LEU A 352 -3.29 20.40 9.03
C LEU A 352 -3.52 21.86 9.49
N PRO A 353 -2.80 22.40 10.49
CA PRO A 353 -2.93 23.81 10.88
C PRO A 353 -2.66 24.80 9.74
N LEU A 354 -1.82 24.46 8.75
CA LEU A 354 -1.50 25.34 7.61
C LEU A 354 -2.72 25.58 6.69
N PHE A 355 -3.71 24.68 6.76
CA PHE A 355 -4.94 24.72 5.99
C PHE A 355 -6.14 25.19 6.82
N ALA A 356 -6.17 24.84 8.11
CA ALA A 356 -7.34 25.00 8.97
C ALA A 356 -7.14 26.00 10.14
N ASP A 357 -5.95 26.57 10.31
CA ASP A 357 -5.50 27.30 11.52
C ASP A 357 -5.56 26.43 12.80
N GLY A 358 -5.15 26.97 13.95
CA GLY A 358 -5.16 26.25 15.23
C GLY A 358 -3.88 25.43 15.47
N LYS A 359 -4.03 24.26 16.10
CA LYS A 359 -2.90 23.41 16.50
C LYS A 359 -3.20 21.91 16.42
N VAL A 360 -2.15 21.14 16.17
CA VAL A 360 -2.13 19.67 16.27
C VAL A 360 -1.02 19.27 17.22
N SER A 361 -1.30 18.38 18.17
CA SER A 361 -0.34 17.85 19.13
C SER A 361 -0.27 16.33 19.00
N LEU A 362 0.92 15.81 18.70
CA LEU A 362 1.18 14.38 18.50
C LEU A 362 2.04 13.83 19.64
N ASP A 363 1.47 13.01 20.51
CA ASP A 363 2.17 12.38 21.63
C ASP A 363 3.10 11.24 21.16
N ARG A 364 4.05 10.87 22.01
CA ARG A 364 5.08 9.84 21.74
C ARG A 364 5.85 10.14 20.46
N PHE A 365 6.34 11.37 20.35
CA PHE A 365 7.12 11.87 19.22
C PHE A 365 8.52 12.29 19.72
N PRO A 366 9.50 11.37 19.76
CA PRO A 366 10.82 11.67 20.30
C PRO A 366 11.63 12.55 19.34
N ALA A 367 12.40 13.49 19.88
CA ALA A 367 13.19 14.44 19.10
C ALA A 367 14.39 13.83 18.34
N GLN A 368 14.74 12.56 18.61
CA GLN A 368 15.97 11.90 18.14
C GLN A 368 15.78 10.97 16.93
N HIS A 369 14.54 10.68 16.53
CA HIS A 369 14.27 9.77 15.41
C HIS A 369 14.40 10.46 14.05
N SER A 370 14.87 9.73 13.03
CA SER A 370 15.04 10.15 11.62
C SER A 370 13.79 10.74 10.97
N VAL A 371 12.62 10.48 11.56
CA VAL A 371 11.33 11.15 11.29
C VAL A 371 11.44 12.68 11.35
N THR A 372 12.44 13.22 12.04
CA THR A 372 12.62 14.67 12.20
C THR A 372 13.02 15.38 10.92
N GLU A 373 13.79 14.86 9.96
CA GLU A 373 14.21 15.69 8.81
C GLU A 373 13.04 16.10 7.91
N THR A 374 12.20 15.13 7.54
CA THR A 374 11.00 15.35 6.74
C THR A 374 9.98 16.21 7.48
N VAL A 375 9.71 15.88 8.74
CA VAL A 375 8.75 16.65 9.53
C VAL A 375 9.28 18.07 9.79
N ASN A 376 10.58 18.24 10.07
CA ASN A 376 11.21 19.54 10.20
C ASN A 376 11.22 20.33 8.87
N ALA A 377 11.15 19.65 7.73
CA ALA A 377 10.98 20.33 6.45
C ALA A 377 9.67 21.15 6.44
N LEU A 378 8.61 20.71 7.14
CA LEU A 378 7.37 21.49 7.28
C LEU A 378 7.58 22.86 7.93
N ALA A 379 8.59 23.01 8.80
CA ALA A 379 8.92 24.32 9.38
C ALA A 379 9.35 25.33 8.30
N ARG A 380 10.03 24.85 7.25
CA ARG A 380 10.36 25.67 6.07
C ARG A 380 9.16 26.03 5.22
N TYR A 381 7.98 25.49 5.53
CA TYR A 381 6.70 25.76 4.85
C TYR A 381 5.66 26.37 5.78
N GLY A 382 6.11 26.97 6.89
CA GLY A 382 5.25 27.76 7.77
C GLY A 382 4.60 26.97 8.89
N ALA A 383 5.03 25.75 9.17
CA ALA A 383 4.68 25.09 10.44
C ALA A 383 5.54 25.64 11.58
N ASP A 384 4.92 26.06 12.70
CA ASP A 384 5.64 26.24 13.96
C ASP A 384 5.67 24.91 14.69
N LEU A 385 6.85 24.27 14.74
CA LEU A 385 7.04 22.97 15.35
C LEU A 385 7.73 23.11 16.70
N GLN A 386 7.04 22.71 17.77
CA GLN A 386 7.54 22.78 19.14
C GLN A 386 7.54 21.39 19.78
N HIS A 387 8.70 20.96 20.28
CA HIS A 387 8.83 19.73 21.05
C HIS A 387 8.56 20.02 22.53
N GLU A 388 7.58 19.35 23.11
CA GLU A 388 7.16 19.50 24.51
C GLU A 388 7.00 18.11 25.14
N ASP A 389 7.82 17.73 26.13
CA ASP A 389 7.63 16.51 26.94
C ASP A 389 7.31 15.22 26.16
N GLY A 390 8.04 14.96 25.07
CA GLY A 390 7.82 13.77 24.22
C GLY A 390 6.61 13.87 23.27
N ARG A 391 6.11 15.10 23.06
CA ARG A 391 5.07 15.47 22.11
C ARG A 391 5.62 16.46 21.09
N LEU A 392 5.12 16.39 19.86
CA LEU A 392 5.37 17.39 18.83
C LEU A 392 4.10 18.18 18.58
N VAL A 393 4.16 19.49 18.81
CA VAL A 393 3.07 20.43 18.57
C VAL A 393 3.35 21.18 17.29
N SER A 394 2.38 21.20 16.38
CA SER A 394 2.38 22.02 15.17
C SER A 394 1.29 23.08 15.25
N SER A 395 1.62 24.30 14.87
CA SER A 395 0.68 25.37 14.57
C SER A 395 1.08 26.11 13.29
N ALA A 396 0.23 27.03 12.80
CA ALA A 396 0.51 27.75 11.58
C ALA A 396 1.25 29.08 11.82
N LEU A 397 2.38 29.25 11.16
CA LEU A 397 3.03 30.52 10.88
C LEU A 397 2.60 31.04 9.50
N LYS A 398 3.15 32.20 9.13
CA LYS A 398 3.03 32.70 7.77
C LYS A 398 3.78 31.78 6.81
N LEU A 399 3.07 31.32 5.76
CA LEU A 399 3.65 30.53 4.68
C LEU A 399 4.83 31.30 4.04
N PRO A 400 6.04 30.72 4.00
CA PRO A 400 7.22 31.32 3.41
C PRO A 400 7.25 31.16 1.88
N ASP A 401 8.09 31.96 1.23
CA ASP A 401 8.23 32.01 -0.22
C ASP A 401 9.37 31.09 -0.72
N THR A 402 9.25 29.78 -0.52
CA THR A 402 10.30 28.80 -0.92
C THR A 402 9.71 27.56 -1.60
N ASN A 403 10.48 26.96 -2.50
CA ASN A 403 10.15 25.71 -3.20
C ASN A 403 9.86 24.58 -2.21
N VAL A 404 8.88 23.72 -2.51
CA VAL A 404 8.37 22.69 -1.61
C VAL A 404 9.01 21.34 -1.86
N ASP A 405 10.16 21.12 -1.23
CA ASP A 405 10.82 19.82 -1.10
C ASP A 405 10.58 19.23 0.31
N LEU A 406 9.94 18.07 0.35
CA LEU A 406 9.69 17.29 1.55
C LEU A 406 10.54 15.99 1.57
N GLY A 407 11.53 15.86 0.70
CA GLY A 407 12.37 14.67 0.59
C GLY A 407 11.85 13.66 -0.44
N ASP A 408 12.42 12.44 -0.39
CA ASP A 408 12.34 11.46 -1.48
C ASP A 408 11.16 10.49 -1.35
N ASN A 409 10.42 10.54 -0.25
CA ASN A 409 9.30 9.62 -0.02
C ASN A 409 8.10 10.00 -0.90
N SER A 410 7.71 9.08 -1.80
CA SER A 410 6.59 9.28 -2.74
C SER A 410 5.26 9.62 -2.06
N GLY A 411 5.05 9.17 -0.81
CA GLY A 411 3.87 9.51 -0.03
C GLY A 411 3.74 11.00 0.34
N LEU A 412 4.83 11.76 0.23
CA LEU A 412 4.89 13.19 0.53
C LEU A 412 4.70 14.07 -0.70
N VAL A 413 4.86 13.53 -1.92
CA VAL A 413 4.61 14.29 -3.16
C VAL A 413 3.21 14.92 -3.14
N PRO A 414 2.12 14.21 -2.80
CA PRO A 414 0.80 14.83 -2.73
C PRO A 414 0.70 15.92 -1.66
N LEU A 415 1.41 15.79 -0.52
CA LEU A 415 1.47 16.82 0.52
C LEU A 415 2.18 18.08 0.01
N ALA A 416 3.32 17.91 -0.68
CA ALA A 416 4.08 19.01 -1.25
C ALA A 416 3.26 19.81 -2.29
N LEU A 417 2.51 19.11 -3.14
CA LEU A 417 1.61 19.74 -4.12
C LEU A 417 0.55 20.60 -3.44
N VAL A 418 -0.10 20.11 -2.39
CA VAL A 418 -1.18 20.87 -1.73
C VAL A 418 -0.66 22.04 -0.90
N LEU A 419 0.56 21.94 -0.37
CA LEU A 419 1.27 23.07 0.23
C LEU A 419 1.62 24.13 -0.84
N ALA A 420 2.03 23.71 -2.03
CA ALA A 420 2.27 24.63 -3.14
C ALA A 420 0.97 25.32 -3.60
N LEU A 421 -0.13 24.59 -3.73
CA LEU A 421 -1.45 25.16 -4.06
C LEU A 421 -1.99 26.12 -3.00
N ARG A 422 -1.61 25.94 -1.73
CA ARG A 422 -1.93 26.85 -0.64
C ARG A 422 -1.21 28.20 -0.77
N SER A 423 -0.05 28.21 -1.42
CA SER A 423 0.79 29.39 -1.61
C SER A 423 0.13 30.42 -2.52
N ARG A 424 0.53 31.68 -2.34
CA ARG A 424 0.16 32.80 -3.24
C ARG A 424 1.25 33.09 -4.28
N ARG A 425 2.26 32.24 -4.38
CA ARG A 425 3.35 32.33 -5.36
C ARG A 425 3.49 31.03 -6.12
N GLU A 426 4.17 31.13 -7.25
CA GLU A 426 4.59 29.98 -8.02
C GLU A 426 5.75 29.30 -7.31
N LEU A 427 5.60 28.01 -6.98
CA LEU A 427 6.58 27.23 -6.22
C LEU A 427 6.90 25.94 -6.96
N PHE A 428 8.19 25.57 -6.95
CA PHE A 428 8.63 24.30 -7.51
C PHE A 428 8.46 23.16 -6.51
N VAL A 429 8.01 22.01 -6.97
CA VAL A 429 7.85 20.76 -6.23
C VAL A 429 8.68 19.68 -6.95
N PRO A 430 9.79 19.20 -6.36
CA PRO A 430 10.59 18.14 -6.97
C PRO A 430 9.83 16.81 -6.96
N ILE A 431 9.89 16.09 -8.08
CA ILE A 431 9.31 14.76 -8.24
C ILE A 431 10.34 13.88 -8.94
N ARG A 432 10.81 12.86 -8.21
CA ARG A 432 12.00 12.07 -8.58
C ARG A 432 11.66 10.80 -9.39
N ASN A 433 10.38 10.45 -9.48
CA ASN A 433 9.90 9.24 -10.15
C ASN A 433 8.79 9.58 -11.16
N ASP A 434 8.90 9.06 -12.39
CA ASP A 434 7.94 9.29 -13.48
C ASP A 434 6.51 8.85 -13.13
N ALA A 435 6.33 7.74 -12.40
CA ALA A 435 5.00 7.27 -11.99
C ALA A 435 4.33 8.25 -11.02
N ASP A 436 5.11 8.84 -10.11
CA ASP A 436 4.62 9.89 -9.22
C ASP A 436 4.32 11.18 -9.98
N MET A 437 5.12 11.51 -11.00
CA MET A 437 4.91 12.67 -11.88
C MET A 437 3.57 12.57 -12.62
N ASP A 438 3.31 11.46 -13.28
CA ASP A 438 2.05 11.21 -14.00
C ASP A 438 0.85 11.34 -13.06
N THR A 439 0.99 10.81 -11.85
CA THR A 439 -0.06 10.83 -10.84
C THR A 439 -0.30 12.24 -10.28
N ALA A 440 0.77 12.99 -10.03
CA ALA A 440 0.72 14.39 -9.62
C ALA A 440 0.04 15.27 -10.68
N VAL A 441 0.39 15.08 -11.95
CA VAL A 441 -0.21 15.76 -13.10
C VAL A 441 -1.71 15.48 -13.18
N GLN A 442 -2.14 14.22 -13.03
CA GLN A 442 -3.56 13.86 -13.01
C GLN A 442 -4.32 14.57 -11.88
N PHE A 443 -3.74 14.64 -10.69
CA PHE A 443 -4.35 15.32 -9.54
C PHE A 443 -4.48 16.83 -9.77
N LEU A 444 -3.44 17.50 -10.26
CA LEU A 444 -3.47 18.94 -10.57
C LEU A 444 -4.46 19.27 -11.69
N ASN A 445 -4.54 18.42 -12.72
CA ASN A 445 -5.52 18.57 -13.80
C ASN A 445 -6.96 18.44 -13.29
N HIS A 446 -7.23 17.47 -12.41
CA HIS A 446 -8.55 17.31 -11.79
C HIS A 446 -8.94 18.51 -10.90
N LEU A 447 -7.92 19.16 -10.31
CA LEU A 447 -8.07 20.42 -9.57
C LEU A 447 -8.19 21.68 -10.45
N ASN A 448 -8.03 21.53 -11.78
CA ASN A 448 -7.85 22.64 -12.70
C ASN A 448 -6.81 23.66 -12.19
N ALA A 449 -5.73 23.14 -11.61
CA ALA A 449 -4.63 23.95 -11.09
C ALA A 449 -3.72 24.41 -12.23
N SER A 450 -3.11 25.59 -12.09
CA SER A 450 -2.10 26.07 -13.04
C SER A 450 -0.73 25.52 -12.66
N TYR A 451 -0.06 24.84 -13.60
CA TYR A 451 1.30 24.35 -13.39
C TYR A 451 2.07 24.27 -14.72
N SER A 452 3.39 24.16 -14.63
CA SER A 452 4.26 23.78 -15.76
C SER A 452 5.16 22.62 -15.37
N MET A 453 5.41 21.72 -16.32
CA MET A 453 6.31 20.59 -16.10
C MET A 453 7.76 21.03 -16.29
N GLN A 454 8.63 20.56 -15.41
CA GLN A 454 10.08 20.65 -15.52
C GLN A 454 10.66 19.24 -15.58
N GLU A 455 11.97 19.13 -15.80
CA GLU A 455 12.66 17.84 -15.92
C GLU A 455 12.60 17.01 -14.63
N ASP A 456 12.66 17.67 -13.47
CA ASP A 456 12.79 17.07 -12.14
C ASP A 456 11.62 17.41 -11.19
N GLY A 457 10.51 17.93 -11.73
CA GLY A 457 9.38 18.32 -10.89
C GLY A 457 8.30 19.14 -11.58
N LEU A 458 7.45 19.74 -10.77
CA LEU A 458 6.34 20.59 -11.20
C LEU A 458 6.46 21.98 -10.61
N LEU A 459 6.33 23.00 -11.46
CA LEU A 459 6.22 24.38 -11.04
C LEU A 459 4.73 24.72 -10.90
N VAL A 460 4.24 24.84 -9.67
CA VAL A 460 2.82 25.01 -9.34
C VAL A 460 2.52 26.49 -9.10
N ALA A 461 1.63 27.06 -9.90
CA ALA A 461 1.27 28.47 -9.84
C ALA A 461 -0.07 28.71 -9.10
N PRO A 462 -0.25 29.89 -8.47
CA PRO A 462 -1.52 30.25 -7.84
C PRO A 462 -2.65 30.28 -8.87
N SER A 463 -3.74 29.56 -8.58
CA SER A 463 -4.88 29.46 -9.49
C SER A 463 -6.19 29.28 -8.77
N GLN A 464 -7.30 29.59 -9.44
CA GLN A 464 -8.63 29.28 -8.93
C GLN A 464 -8.94 27.80 -9.13
N LEU A 465 -8.85 27.03 -8.03
CA LEU A 465 -9.11 25.59 -8.04
C LEU A 465 -10.57 25.27 -8.37
N ARG A 466 -10.77 24.23 -9.18
CA ARG A 466 -12.08 23.63 -9.49
C ARG A 466 -12.02 22.13 -9.23
N TRP A 467 -13.17 21.52 -8.98
CA TRP A 467 -13.27 20.08 -8.77
C TRP A 467 -14.60 19.63 -9.33
N ASP A 468 -14.56 19.00 -10.49
CA ASP A 468 -15.76 18.60 -11.21
C ASP A 468 -16.01 17.10 -10.98
N GLY A 469 -17.19 16.78 -10.45
CA GLY A 469 -17.58 15.41 -10.15
C GLY A 469 -16.75 14.78 -9.02
N SER A 470 -16.34 13.53 -9.23
CA SER A 470 -15.59 12.73 -8.27
C SER A 470 -14.30 12.21 -8.87
N TRP A 471 -13.33 11.91 -8.01
CA TRP A 471 -12.03 11.39 -8.44
C TRP A 471 -11.70 10.08 -7.74
N ALA A 472 -11.25 9.10 -8.50
CA ALA A 472 -10.68 7.87 -7.97
C ALA A 472 -9.20 8.12 -7.66
N SER A 473 -8.88 8.19 -6.37
CA SER A 473 -7.52 8.43 -5.91
C SER A 473 -6.61 7.24 -6.27
N PRO A 474 -5.44 7.47 -6.88
CA PRO A 474 -4.49 6.44 -7.30
C PRO A 474 -3.70 5.87 -6.11
N SER A 475 -3.58 6.61 -5.02
CA SER A 475 -2.91 6.19 -3.78
C SER A 475 -3.64 6.69 -2.53
N PRO A 476 -3.42 6.09 -1.35
CA PRO A 476 -4.00 6.59 -0.10
C PRO A 476 -3.51 8.00 0.26
N TYR A 477 -2.31 8.38 -0.18
CA TYR A 477 -1.73 9.70 0.09
C TYR A 477 -2.42 10.82 -0.69
N PHE A 478 -2.90 10.53 -1.91
CA PHE A 478 -3.75 11.46 -2.64
C PHE A 478 -5.15 11.64 -2.02
N CYS A 479 -5.66 10.66 -1.25
CA CYS A 479 -6.84 10.86 -0.42
C CYS A 479 -6.56 11.83 0.74
N LEU A 480 -5.39 11.72 1.40
CA LEU A 480 -4.97 12.65 2.46
C LEU A 480 -4.79 14.08 1.92
N ALA A 481 -4.13 14.21 0.76
CA ALA A 481 -3.98 15.48 0.06
C ALA A 481 -5.34 16.09 -0.32
N SER A 482 -6.28 15.28 -0.82
CA SER A 482 -7.66 15.71 -1.10
C SER A 482 -8.38 16.21 0.16
N ALA A 483 -8.15 15.56 1.31
CA ALA A 483 -8.68 16.00 2.60
C ALA A 483 -8.14 17.38 3.00
N LEU A 484 -6.84 17.65 2.82
CA LEU A 484 -6.25 18.98 3.08
C LEU A 484 -6.73 20.04 2.09
N VAL A 485 -6.79 19.73 0.79
CA VAL A 485 -7.29 20.67 -0.23
C VAL A 485 -8.75 21.02 -0.02
N SER A 486 -9.55 20.15 0.59
CA SER A 486 -10.96 20.45 0.87
C SER A 486 -11.18 21.66 1.79
N PHE A 487 -10.16 22.08 2.56
CA PHE A 487 -10.15 23.34 3.30
C PHE A 487 -9.98 24.57 2.39
N LEU A 488 -9.25 24.44 1.27
CA LEU A 488 -9.04 25.50 0.27
C LEU A 488 -10.17 25.58 -0.72
N ARG A 489 -10.66 24.42 -1.15
CA ARG A 489 -11.71 24.28 -2.16
C ARG A 489 -12.82 23.36 -1.64
N PRO A 490 -14.01 23.89 -1.33
CA PRO A 490 -15.15 23.04 -0.95
C PRO A 490 -15.67 22.20 -2.12
N GLY A 491 -16.31 21.08 -1.78
CA GLY A 491 -16.96 20.22 -2.76
C GLY A 491 -16.05 19.15 -3.37
N ILE A 492 -14.90 18.89 -2.76
CA ILE A 492 -14.03 17.76 -3.14
C ILE A 492 -14.78 16.46 -2.84
N ALA A 493 -14.77 15.53 -3.80
CA ALA A 493 -15.43 14.24 -3.70
C ALA A 493 -14.52 13.14 -4.22
N ILE A 494 -14.33 12.07 -3.42
CA ILE A 494 -13.47 10.94 -3.78
C ILE A 494 -14.28 9.64 -3.95
N GLU A 495 -13.95 8.82 -4.94
CA GLU A 495 -14.72 7.62 -5.28
C GLU A 495 -14.35 6.40 -4.44
N ASN A 496 -13.12 6.36 -3.93
CA ASN A 496 -12.51 5.19 -3.30
C ASN A 496 -11.89 5.51 -1.92
N PRO A 497 -12.66 6.07 -0.97
CA PRO A 497 -12.15 6.37 0.39
C PRO A 497 -11.61 5.12 1.10
N GLY A 498 -12.07 3.94 0.69
CA GLY A 498 -11.62 2.65 1.21
C GLY A 498 -10.13 2.37 1.03
N MET A 499 -9.45 3.00 0.05
CA MET A 499 -8.00 2.86 -0.11
C MET A 499 -7.24 3.46 1.08
N LEU A 500 -7.66 4.65 1.54
CA LEU A 500 -7.10 5.24 2.75
C LEU A 500 -7.56 4.49 4.00
N THR A 501 -8.79 3.98 4.04
CA THR A 501 -9.24 3.10 5.14
C THR A 501 -8.36 1.85 5.25
N ALA A 502 -7.94 1.25 4.14
CA ALA A 502 -7.07 0.08 4.13
C ALA A 502 -5.66 0.37 4.65
N LEU A 503 -5.16 1.61 4.50
CA LEU A 503 -3.87 2.06 5.05
C LEU A 503 -3.99 2.52 6.51
N TRP A 504 -4.98 3.37 6.80
CA TRP A 504 -5.23 4.01 8.08
C TRP A 504 -6.74 4.08 8.39
N PRO A 505 -7.30 3.01 8.98
CA PRO A 505 -8.75 2.85 9.14
C PRO A 505 -9.45 3.98 9.90
N GLN A 506 -8.74 4.59 10.85
CA GLN A 506 -9.30 5.59 11.75
C GLN A 506 -9.30 7.02 11.15
N PHE A 507 -8.63 7.25 10.01
CA PHE A 507 -8.45 8.60 9.45
C PHE A 507 -9.78 9.32 9.18
N TRP A 508 -10.75 8.66 8.54
CA TRP A 508 -12.02 9.31 8.22
C TRP A 508 -12.81 9.68 9.48
N ASN A 509 -12.69 8.90 10.56
CA ASN A 509 -13.31 9.25 11.84
C ASN A 509 -12.64 10.49 12.44
N LEU A 510 -11.31 10.54 12.43
CA LEU A 510 -10.53 11.72 12.84
C LEU A 510 -10.98 12.96 12.05
N PHE A 511 -10.99 12.87 10.72
CA PHE A 511 -11.33 13.98 9.83
C PHE A 511 -12.75 14.51 10.05
N ASN A 512 -13.74 13.62 10.22
CA ASN A 512 -15.14 14.03 10.44
C ASN A 512 -15.43 14.57 11.85
N THR A 513 -14.53 14.36 12.80
CA THR A 513 -14.65 14.83 14.19
C THR A 513 -13.79 16.07 14.48
N LEU A 514 -13.15 16.64 13.44
CA LEU A 514 -12.55 17.96 13.51
C LEU A 514 -13.59 19.02 13.97
N PRO A 515 -13.17 20.06 14.71
CA PRO A 515 -11.77 20.49 14.94
C PRO A 515 -10.98 19.68 15.98
N THR A 516 -11.66 18.92 16.86
CA THR A 516 -10.98 18.23 17.98
C THR A 516 -10.33 16.89 17.61
N GLY A 517 -10.84 16.23 16.56
CA GLY A 517 -10.39 14.89 16.18
C GLY A 517 -10.68 13.79 17.21
N ARG A 518 -11.47 14.08 18.25
CA ARG A 518 -11.77 13.12 19.32
C ARG A 518 -12.71 12.03 18.79
N MET A 519 -12.16 10.82 18.68
CA MET A 519 -12.92 9.63 18.28
C MET A 519 -13.94 9.28 19.36
N LYS A 520 -15.21 9.08 18.97
CA LYS A 520 -16.22 8.53 19.89
C LYS A 520 -15.79 7.10 20.29
N PRO A 521 -15.88 6.72 21.58
CA PRO A 521 -15.62 5.34 22.00
C PRO A 521 -16.48 4.37 21.19
N LYS A 522 -15.88 3.29 20.70
CA LYS A 522 -16.61 2.18 20.08
C LYS A 522 -17.57 1.63 21.15
N ALA A 523 -18.86 1.52 20.84
CA ALA A 523 -19.80 0.86 21.74
C ALA A 523 -19.30 -0.57 22.00
N PRO A 524 -19.38 -1.09 23.23
CA PRO A 524 -18.93 -2.44 23.53
C PRO A 524 -19.64 -3.42 22.59
N GLU A 525 -18.85 -4.25 21.90
CA GLU A 525 -19.41 -5.32 21.08
C GLU A 525 -20.24 -6.23 22.01
N PRO A 526 -21.48 -6.59 21.64
CA PRO A 526 -22.26 -7.50 22.46
C PRO A 526 -21.49 -8.81 22.59
N GLU A 527 -21.28 -9.26 23.83
CA GLU A 527 -20.71 -10.58 24.11
C GLU A 527 -21.48 -11.63 23.31
N HIS A 528 -20.86 -12.15 22.26
CA HIS A 528 -21.37 -13.33 21.58
C HIS A 528 -21.11 -14.52 22.49
N ASP A 529 -22.08 -14.78 23.37
CA ASP A 529 -22.17 -15.98 24.19
C ASP A 529 -22.29 -17.20 23.25
N ALA A 530 -21.14 -17.73 22.81
CA ALA A 530 -21.10 -18.95 22.02
C ALA A 530 -21.66 -20.09 22.88
N PRO A 531 -22.66 -20.87 22.41
CA PRO A 531 -23.27 -21.90 23.23
C PRO A 531 -22.23 -22.96 23.61
N LYS A 532 -21.97 -23.11 24.91
CA LYS A 532 -21.14 -24.18 25.48
C LYS A 532 -21.59 -25.53 24.91
N ARG A 533 -20.75 -26.16 24.09
CA ARG A 533 -20.93 -27.55 23.62
C ARG A 533 -21.02 -28.47 24.84
N ARG A 534 -22.24 -28.93 25.18
CA ARG A 534 -22.46 -29.96 26.19
C ARG A 534 -21.77 -31.25 25.74
N ARG A 535 -20.74 -31.68 26.48
CA ARG A 535 -20.17 -33.03 26.36
C ARG A 535 -21.25 -34.05 26.75
N ILE A 536 -21.74 -34.82 25.79
CA ILE A 536 -22.54 -36.02 26.07
C ILE A 536 -21.56 -37.09 26.59
N LYS A 537 -21.69 -37.47 27.86
CA LYS A 537 -21.06 -38.68 28.39
C LYS A 537 -21.87 -39.88 27.89
N ILE A 538 -21.25 -40.72 27.06
CA ILE A 538 -21.77 -42.06 26.79
C ILE A 538 -21.34 -42.94 27.97
N GLY A 539 -22.32 -43.39 28.76
CA GLY A 539 -22.12 -44.39 29.81
C GLY A 539 -21.88 -45.77 29.19
N LYS A 540 -21.07 -46.57 29.90
CA LYS A 540 -20.58 -47.91 29.54
C LYS A 540 -21.64 -48.89 29.08
#